data_AF-A0A967AUR3-F1
#
_entry.id   AF-A0A967AUR3-F1
#
_cell.length_a   1.000
_cell.length_b   1.000
_cell.length_c   1.000
_cell.angle_alpha   90.00
_cell.angle_beta   90.00
_cell.angle_gamma   90.00
#
_symmetry.space_group_name_H-M   'P 1'
#
loop_
_entity.id
_entity.type
_entity.pdbx_description
1 polymer ?
#
loop_
_entity_poly.entity_id
_entity_poly.type
_entity_poly.pdbx_seq_one_letter_code
_entity_poly.pdbx_strand_id
1 'polypeptide(L)'
;MPSLIDQMVTGWLTPSMQGYSQKLEAEADAEGYALMTKAGYDSSQAVQVFELLQQELDGQGIKEPFFYGTHPRLQERIQNYRNLANQHDSTKRSINDPVRQRELQKHINPLYLVKAELDLSIGRINTAHSAISKYLESNPRNAHAYYLLGEIYRRKGAGRGSFQDAMRAYQTAAEIDPQYPDPHRELGLIFRAAKNEKYAQKELELYLSLNPKAPDAPIIKEYLKEFADKKG
;
A
#
# COMPACT_ATOMS: atom_id res chain seq x y z
N MET A 1 33.52 -45.71 6.07
CA MET A 1 32.14 -45.76 5.58
C MET A 1 31.33 -44.79 6.44
N PRO A 2 30.87 -43.65 5.92
CA PRO A 2 30.03 -42.75 6.71
C PRO A 2 28.74 -43.47 7.12
N SER A 3 28.23 -43.18 8.31
CA SER A 3 27.07 -43.86 8.89
C SER A 3 25.77 -43.52 8.14
N LEU A 4 24.73 -44.34 8.28
CA LEU A 4 23.40 -44.07 7.69
C LEU A 4 22.84 -42.69 8.11
N ILE A 5 23.23 -42.23 9.31
CA ILE A 5 22.84 -40.93 9.86
C ILE A 5 23.59 -39.79 9.13
N ASP A 6 24.87 -39.97 8.78
CA ASP A 6 25.61 -39.01 7.95
C ASP A 6 24.98 -38.89 6.55
N GLN A 7 24.55 -40.00 5.94
CA GLN A 7 23.90 -39.96 4.62
C GLN A 7 22.53 -39.29 4.66
N MET A 8 21.78 -39.47 5.75
CA MET A 8 20.49 -38.78 5.97
C MET A 8 20.67 -37.29 6.26
N VAL A 9 21.65 -36.91 7.08
CA VAL A 9 21.92 -35.50 7.38
C VAL A 9 22.44 -34.78 6.13
N THR A 10 23.27 -35.44 5.32
CA THR A 10 23.81 -34.86 4.08
C THR A 10 22.76 -34.77 2.97
N GLY A 11 21.87 -35.76 2.82
CA GLY A 11 20.88 -35.82 1.74
C GLY A 11 19.72 -34.82 1.86
N TRP A 12 19.41 -34.35 3.06
CA TRP A 12 18.34 -33.36 3.29
C TRP A 12 18.89 -31.94 3.48
N LEU A 13 20.11 -31.79 4.02
CA LEU A 13 20.71 -30.47 4.23
C LEU A 13 21.39 -29.89 2.97
N THR A 14 21.95 -30.72 2.09
CA THR A 14 22.64 -30.21 0.88
C THR A 14 21.71 -29.55 -0.15
N PRO A 15 20.48 -30.05 -0.44
CA PRO A 15 19.56 -29.35 -1.34
C PRO A 15 18.95 -28.09 -0.70
N SER A 16 18.84 -28.05 0.64
CA SER A 16 18.36 -26.87 1.35
C SER A 16 19.37 -25.71 1.38
N MET A 17 20.65 -25.99 1.10
CA MET A 17 21.75 -25.01 1.07
C MET A 17 22.19 -24.62 -0.34
N GLN A 18 21.78 -25.35 -1.38
CA GLN A 18 22.07 -25.04 -2.79
C GLN A 18 20.73 -24.79 -3.48
N GLY A 19 20.43 -23.53 -3.84
CA GLY A 19 19.23 -23.19 -4.60
C GLY A 19 19.01 -24.15 -5.78
N TYR A 20 17.75 -24.53 -6.03
CA TYR A 20 17.42 -25.54 -7.03
C TYR A 20 17.96 -25.14 -8.42
N SER A 21 18.36 -26.12 -9.22
CA SER A 21 18.77 -25.85 -10.60
C SER A 21 17.62 -25.18 -11.38
N GLN A 22 17.94 -24.26 -12.30
CA GLN A 22 16.95 -23.57 -13.15
C GLN A 22 15.94 -24.52 -13.83
N LYS A 23 16.35 -25.76 -14.11
CA LYS A 23 15.50 -26.80 -14.69
C LYS A 23 14.40 -27.27 -13.72
N LEU A 24 14.75 -27.50 -12.45
CA LEU A 24 13.80 -27.93 -11.41
C LEU A 24 12.79 -26.83 -11.10
N GLU A 25 13.23 -25.59 -11.14
CA GLU A 25 12.35 -24.43 -10.91
C GLU A 25 11.34 -24.22 -12.05
N ALA A 26 11.78 -24.34 -13.31
CA ALA A 26 10.88 -24.30 -14.45
C ALA A 26 9.89 -25.48 -14.45
N GLU A 27 10.32 -26.65 -13.99
CA GLU A 27 9.48 -27.83 -13.84
C GLU A 27 8.41 -27.63 -12.75
N ALA A 28 8.80 -27.06 -11.60
CA ALA A 28 7.88 -26.71 -10.53
C ALA A 28 6.85 -25.63 -10.94
N ASP A 29 7.27 -24.61 -11.71
CA ASP A 29 6.36 -23.60 -12.26
C ASP A 29 5.34 -24.22 -13.23
N ALA A 30 5.79 -25.14 -14.10
CA ALA A 30 4.93 -25.85 -15.04
C ALA A 30 3.93 -26.77 -14.33
N GLU A 31 4.38 -27.52 -13.32
CA GLU A 31 3.51 -28.36 -12.50
C GLU A 31 2.49 -27.52 -11.73
N GLY A 32 2.92 -26.44 -11.09
CA GLY A 32 2.04 -25.49 -10.40
C GLY A 32 0.97 -24.90 -11.32
N TYR A 33 1.35 -24.50 -12.53
CA TYR A 33 0.42 -24.01 -13.55
C TYR A 33 -0.63 -25.06 -13.91
N ALA A 34 -0.20 -26.31 -14.17
CA ALA A 34 -1.09 -27.41 -14.52
C ALA A 34 -2.04 -27.78 -13.36
N LEU A 35 -1.55 -27.76 -12.11
CA LEU A 35 -2.38 -28.00 -10.93
C LEU A 35 -3.48 -26.95 -10.77
N MET A 36 -3.16 -25.67 -10.99
CA MET A 36 -4.17 -24.60 -10.99
C MET A 36 -5.24 -24.82 -12.06
N THR A 37 -4.82 -25.13 -13.29
CA THR A 37 -5.76 -25.44 -14.39
C THR A 37 -6.64 -26.64 -14.04
N LYS A 38 -6.05 -27.72 -13.51
CA LYS A 38 -6.76 -28.94 -13.11
C LYS A 38 -7.77 -28.68 -11.99
N ALA A 39 -7.46 -27.76 -11.08
CA ALA A 39 -8.35 -27.34 -10.01
C ALA A 39 -9.44 -26.33 -10.47
N GLY A 40 -9.49 -25.98 -11.75
CA GLY A 40 -10.50 -25.08 -12.32
C GLY A 40 -10.19 -23.59 -12.14
N TYR A 41 -9.00 -23.24 -11.66
CA TYR A 41 -8.55 -21.84 -11.62
C TYR A 41 -8.10 -21.37 -13.00
N ASP A 42 -8.22 -20.06 -13.23
CA ASP A 42 -7.60 -19.41 -14.39
C ASP A 42 -6.10 -19.22 -14.13
N SER A 43 -5.31 -20.24 -14.47
CA SER A 43 -3.86 -20.27 -14.25
C SER A 43 -3.12 -19.14 -14.99
N SER A 44 -3.72 -18.52 -16.01
CA SER A 44 -3.14 -17.35 -16.68
C SER A 44 -3.05 -16.12 -15.76
N GLN A 45 -3.93 -16.01 -14.75
CA GLN A 45 -3.94 -14.91 -13.78
C GLN A 45 -2.73 -14.93 -12.85
N ALA A 46 -2.04 -16.07 -12.73
CA ALA A 46 -0.85 -16.17 -11.88
C ALA A 46 0.27 -15.21 -12.31
N VAL A 47 0.37 -14.91 -13.62
CA VAL A 47 1.29 -13.88 -14.14
C VAL A 47 1.03 -12.53 -13.46
N GLN A 48 -0.24 -12.12 -13.38
CA GLN A 48 -0.64 -10.83 -12.82
C GLN A 48 -0.31 -10.76 -11.32
N VAL A 49 -0.47 -11.86 -10.59
CA VAL A 49 -0.12 -11.93 -9.16
C VAL A 49 1.38 -11.66 -8.95
N PHE A 50 2.25 -12.27 -9.75
CA PHE A 50 3.69 -12.06 -9.65
C PHE A 50 4.12 -10.65 -10.11
N GLU A 51 3.47 -10.10 -11.13
CA GLU A 51 3.72 -8.72 -11.57
C GLU A 51 3.31 -7.69 -10.49
N LEU A 52 2.17 -7.91 -9.82
CA LEU A 52 1.75 -7.07 -8.69
C LEU A 52 2.73 -7.17 -7.52
N LEU A 53 3.22 -8.37 -7.22
CA LEU A 53 4.26 -8.56 -6.22
C LEU A 53 5.54 -7.82 -6.60
N GLN A 54 5.98 -7.89 -7.86
CA GLN A 54 7.15 -7.16 -8.33
C GLN A 54 6.98 -5.65 -8.17
N GLN A 55 5.83 -5.09 -8.56
CA GLN A 55 5.53 -3.67 -8.39
C GLN A 55 5.59 -3.24 -6.91
N GLU A 56 5.10 -4.08 -5.99
CA GLU A 56 5.15 -3.80 -4.56
C GLU A 56 6.58 -3.80 -4.01
N LEU A 57 7.41 -4.73 -4.47
CA LEU A 57 8.83 -4.80 -4.10
C LEU A 57 9.62 -3.61 -4.64
N ASP A 58 9.39 -3.26 -5.91
CA ASP A 58 10.00 -2.09 -6.55
C ASP A 58 9.62 -0.80 -5.80
N GLY A 59 8.36 -0.67 -5.40
CA GLY A 59 7.87 0.47 -4.60
C GLY A 59 8.51 0.58 -3.21
N GLN A 60 9.00 -0.54 -2.67
CA GLN A 60 9.74 -0.62 -1.41
C GLN A 60 11.26 -0.52 -1.61
N GLY A 61 11.74 -0.44 -2.85
CA GLY A 61 13.18 -0.50 -3.16
C GLY A 61 13.80 -1.88 -2.85
N ILE A 62 12.98 -2.91 -2.67
CA ILE A 62 13.42 -4.28 -2.42
C ILE A 62 13.68 -4.92 -3.77
N LYS A 63 14.95 -5.19 -4.10
CA LYS A 63 15.30 -5.84 -5.35
C LYS A 63 14.92 -7.31 -5.38
N GLU A 64 15.11 -8.01 -4.26
CA GLU A 64 14.81 -9.43 -4.13
C GLU A 64 14.24 -9.72 -2.74
N PRO A 65 13.07 -10.36 -2.63
CA PRO A 65 12.54 -10.80 -1.34
C PRO A 65 13.36 -11.95 -0.77
N PHE A 66 13.59 -11.92 0.54
CA PHE A 66 14.35 -12.94 1.25
C PHE A 66 13.83 -14.38 1.01
N PHE A 67 12.51 -14.54 0.82
CA PHE A 67 11.88 -15.85 0.58
C PHE A 67 12.26 -16.51 -0.76
N TYR A 68 12.90 -15.80 -1.69
CA TYR A 68 13.38 -16.38 -2.96
C TYR A 68 14.83 -16.90 -2.90
N GLY A 69 15.46 -16.94 -1.71
CA GLY A 69 16.82 -17.50 -1.57
C GLY A 69 16.95 -18.97 -1.96
N THR A 70 15.84 -19.69 -2.11
CA THR A 70 15.75 -21.11 -2.51
C THR A 70 14.72 -21.36 -3.62
N HIS A 71 14.30 -20.32 -4.34
CA HIS A 71 13.24 -20.37 -5.36
C HIS A 71 13.66 -19.56 -6.60
N PRO A 72 12.97 -19.70 -7.76
CA PRO A 72 13.35 -18.97 -8.96
C PRO A 72 13.17 -17.48 -8.71
N ARG A 73 14.05 -16.66 -9.28
CA ARG A 73 13.91 -15.21 -9.18
C ARG A 73 12.54 -14.79 -9.67
N LEU A 74 11.92 -13.82 -9.02
CA LEU A 74 10.57 -13.36 -9.35
C LEU A 74 10.41 -13.01 -10.83
N GLN A 75 11.42 -12.38 -11.44
CA GLN A 75 11.47 -12.08 -12.87
C GLN A 75 11.47 -13.32 -13.77
N GLU A 76 12.23 -14.34 -13.39
CA GLU A 76 12.29 -15.62 -14.12
C GLU A 76 10.94 -16.34 -14.03
N ARG A 77 10.32 -16.33 -12.85
CA ARG A 77 8.98 -16.88 -12.63
C ARG A 77 7.90 -16.16 -13.45
N ILE A 78 7.93 -14.83 -13.49
CA ILE A 78 7.04 -14.04 -14.35
C ILE A 78 7.19 -14.47 -15.81
N GLN A 79 8.42 -14.62 -16.29
CA GLN A 79 8.67 -15.02 -17.68
C GLN A 79 8.22 -16.46 -17.97
N ASN A 80 8.46 -17.40 -17.06
CA ASN A 80 8.00 -18.78 -17.18
C ASN A 80 6.47 -18.84 -17.30
N TYR A 81 5.76 -18.17 -16.40
CA TYR A 81 4.30 -18.14 -16.41
C TYR A 81 3.73 -17.45 -17.65
N ARG A 82 4.38 -16.39 -18.16
CA ARG A 82 3.99 -15.77 -19.45
C ARG A 82 4.13 -16.75 -20.60
N ASN A 83 5.21 -17.53 -20.65
CA ASN A 83 5.42 -18.53 -21.69
C ASN A 83 4.36 -19.63 -21.63
N LEU A 84 4.06 -20.16 -20.43
CA LEU A 84 3.02 -21.16 -20.21
C LEU A 84 1.63 -20.64 -20.60
N ALA A 85 1.30 -19.41 -20.21
CA ALA A 85 0.03 -18.77 -20.58
C ALA A 85 -0.12 -18.58 -22.09
N ASN A 86 0.96 -18.25 -22.80
CA ASN A 86 0.95 -18.10 -24.26
C ASN A 86 0.80 -19.44 -25.01
N GLN A 87 1.29 -20.54 -24.42
CA GLN A 87 1.19 -21.89 -25.01
C GLN A 87 -0.21 -22.49 -24.86
N HIS A 88 -0.93 -22.12 -23.80
CA HIS A 88 -2.27 -22.62 -23.51
C HIS A 88 -3.34 -21.61 -23.95
N ASP A 89 -3.66 -21.57 -25.24
CA ASP A 89 -4.58 -20.62 -25.93
C ASP A 89 -6.06 -20.65 -25.47
N SER A 90 -6.41 -21.45 -24.46
CA SER A 90 -7.80 -21.72 -24.05
C SER A 90 -8.38 -20.74 -23.01
N THR A 91 -7.57 -19.86 -22.41
CA THR A 91 -7.97 -18.94 -21.31
C THR A 91 -8.18 -17.48 -21.74
N LYS A 92 -7.97 -17.12 -23.01
CA LYS A 92 -8.23 -15.75 -23.54
C LYS A 92 -9.65 -15.22 -23.27
N ARG A 93 -10.61 -16.09 -22.98
CA ARG A 93 -12.01 -15.74 -22.66
C ARG A 93 -12.26 -15.22 -21.24
N SER A 94 -11.37 -15.45 -20.28
CA SER A 94 -11.63 -15.16 -18.86
C SER A 94 -11.04 -13.83 -18.38
N ILE A 95 -9.85 -13.47 -18.87
CA ILE A 95 -9.07 -12.30 -18.42
C ILE A 95 -9.83 -10.97 -18.66
N ASN A 96 -10.59 -10.88 -19.76
CA ASN A 96 -11.27 -9.66 -20.17
C ASN A 96 -12.79 -9.70 -20.00
N ASP A 97 -13.33 -10.67 -19.24
CA ASP A 97 -14.77 -10.70 -18.94
C ASP A 97 -15.13 -9.47 -18.08
N PRO A 98 -15.86 -8.49 -18.63
CA PRO A 98 -16.13 -7.24 -17.92
C PRO A 98 -17.01 -7.45 -16.68
N VAL A 99 -17.75 -8.56 -16.60
CA VAL A 99 -18.59 -8.89 -15.43
C VAL A 99 -17.72 -9.40 -14.29
N ARG A 100 -16.81 -10.33 -14.57
CA ARG A 100 -15.85 -10.84 -13.58
C ARG A 100 -14.93 -9.74 -13.06
N GLN A 101 -14.46 -8.86 -13.95
CA GLN A 101 -13.63 -7.72 -13.57
C GLN A 101 -14.37 -6.73 -12.66
N ARG A 102 -15.65 -6.46 -12.93
CA ARG A 102 -16.47 -5.63 -12.04
C ARG A 102 -16.68 -6.27 -10.67
N GLU A 103 -17.01 -7.57 -10.63
CA GLU A 103 -17.17 -8.29 -9.36
C GLU A 103 -15.87 -8.33 -8.56
N LEU A 104 -14.73 -8.55 -9.22
CA LEU A 104 -13.42 -8.47 -8.57
C LEU A 104 -13.18 -7.07 -8.00
N GLN A 105 -13.39 -6.03 -8.81
CA GLN A 105 -13.13 -4.65 -8.40
C GLN A 105 -13.99 -4.24 -7.20
N LYS A 106 -15.23 -4.73 -7.12
CA LYS A 106 -16.13 -4.50 -5.97
C LYS A 106 -15.54 -4.99 -4.65
N HIS A 107 -14.80 -6.10 -4.67
CA HIS A 107 -14.18 -6.68 -3.48
C HIS A 107 -12.78 -6.09 -3.22
N ILE A 108 -12.01 -5.79 -4.27
CA ILE A 108 -10.65 -5.24 -4.13
C ILE A 108 -10.69 -3.76 -3.74
N ASN A 109 -11.63 -2.97 -4.26
CA ASN A 109 -11.69 -1.52 -4.02
C ASN A 109 -11.59 -1.16 -2.53
N PRO A 110 -12.44 -1.70 -1.63
CA PRO A 110 -12.35 -1.38 -0.20
C PRO A 110 -11.00 -1.74 0.43
N LEU A 111 -10.33 -2.78 -0.08
CA LEU A 111 -9.05 -3.24 0.47
C LEU A 111 -7.92 -2.24 0.23
N TYR A 112 -8.00 -1.41 -0.81
CA TYR A 112 -7.00 -0.38 -1.05
C TYR A 112 -6.95 0.68 0.05
N LEU A 113 -8.10 1.01 0.67
CA LEU A 113 -8.14 1.93 1.81
C LEU A 113 -7.42 1.32 3.02
N VAL A 114 -7.80 0.09 3.38
CA VAL A 114 -7.19 -0.64 4.51
C VAL A 114 -5.70 -0.86 4.30
N LYS A 115 -5.29 -1.19 3.06
CA LYS A 115 -3.87 -1.31 2.70
C LYS A 115 -3.13 0.01 2.89
N ALA A 116 -3.71 1.13 2.45
CA ALA A 116 -3.10 2.45 2.60
C ALA A 116 -2.90 2.82 4.08
N GLU A 117 -3.90 2.57 4.93
CA GLU A 117 -3.81 2.78 6.37
C GLU A 117 -2.71 1.93 7.00
N LEU A 118 -2.68 0.62 6.69
CA LEU A 118 -1.68 -0.30 7.22
C LEU A 118 -0.28 0.12 6.77
N ASP A 119 -0.07 0.35 5.48
CA ASP A 119 1.22 0.76 4.92
C ASP A 119 1.69 2.10 5.52
N LEU A 120 0.78 3.05 5.73
CA LEU A 120 1.09 4.32 6.39
C LEU A 120 1.51 4.11 7.85
N SER A 121 0.84 3.20 8.57
CA SER A 121 1.14 2.90 9.97
C SER A 121 2.53 2.29 10.17
N ILE A 122 2.99 1.47 9.22
CA ILE A 122 4.32 0.85 9.22
C ILE A 122 5.38 1.66 8.44
N GLY A 123 5.03 2.86 7.97
CA GLY A 123 5.97 3.78 7.32
C GLY A 123 6.28 3.50 5.84
N ARG A 124 5.55 2.60 5.16
CA ARG A 124 5.69 2.35 3.73
C ARG A 124 4.96 3.41 2.90
N ILE A 125 5.51 4.62 2.88
CA ILE A 125 4.84 5.81 2.32
C ILE A 125 4.51 5.66 0.82
N ASN A 126 5.41 5.07 0.02
CA ASN A 126 5.20 4.91 -1.42
C ASN A 126 4.06 3.93 -1.73
N THR A 127 3.99 2.80 -1.03
CA THR A 127 2.93 1.81 -1.24
C THR A 127 1.59 2.33 -0.71
N ALA A 128 1.60 3.06 0.41
CA ALA A 128 0.42 3.77 0.91
C ALA A 128 -0.12 4.79 -0.13
N HIS A 129 0.77 5.57 -0.75
CA HIS A 129 0.40 6.52 -1.82
C HIS A 129 -0.23 5.82 -3.04
N SER A 130 0.34 4.70 -3.46
CA SER A 130 -0.21 3.91 -4.57
C SER A 130 -1.59 3.35 -4.23
N ALA A 131 -1.75 2.77 -3.03
CA ALA A 131 -3.00 2.18 -2.58
C ALA A 131 -4.11 3.24 -2.45
N ILE A 132 -3.83 4.38 -1.81
CA ILE A 132 -4.84 5.42 -1.64
C ILE A 132 -5.26 6.05 -2.98
N SER A 133 -4.34 6.16 -3.93
CA SER A 133 -4.63 6.66 -5.28
C SER A 133 -5.62 5.74 -6.00
N LYS A 134 -5.38 4.42 -5.96
CA LYS A 134 -6.31 3.42 -6.53
C LYS A 134 -7.68 3.43 -5.85
N TYR A 135 -7.72 3.64 -4.53
CA TYR A 135 -8.98 3.75 -3.80
C TYR A 135 -9.80 4.96 -4.26
N LEU A 136 -9.15 6.12 -4.41
CA LEU A 136 -9.78 7.38 -4.78
C LEU A 136 -10.30 7.40 -6.22
N GLU A 137 -9.73 6.61 -7.14
CA GLU A 137 -10.25 6.44 -8.51
C GLU A 137 -11.73 6.01 -8.53
N SER A 138 -12.13 5.16 -7.58
CA SER A 138 -13.50 4.66 -7.45
C SER A 138 -14.31 5.36 -6.35
N ASN A 139 -13.64 6.02 -5.41
CA ASN A 139 -14.28 6.69 -4.26
C ASN A 139 -13.82 8.16 -4.14
N PRO A 140 -14.08 9.01 -5.16
CA PRO A 140 -13.54 10.38 -5.20
C PRO A 140 -14.17 11.33 -4.17
N ARG A 141 -15.15 10.90 -3.39
CA ARG A 141 -15.81 11.70 -2.35
C ARG A 141 -15.71 11.06 -0.97
N ASN A 142 -14.54 10.51 -0.63
CA ASN A 142 -14.27 9.94 0.69
C ASN A 142 -13.32 10.86 1.48
N ALA A 143 -13.85 11.51 2.53
CA ALA A 143 -13.08 12.45 3.35
C ALA A 143 -11.89 11.78 4.07
N HIS A 144 -12.09 10.58 4.61
CA HIS A 144 -11.03 9.83 5.29
C HIS A 144 -9.88 9.50 4.35
N ALA A 145 -10.18 9.12 3.10
CA ALA A 145 -9.15 8.81 2.11
C ALA A 145 -8.30 10.04 1.75
N TYR A 146 -8.92 11.22 1.64
CA TYR A 146 -8.19 12.48 1.44
C TYR A 146 -7.37 12.88 2.67
N TYR A 147 -7.86 12.62 3.89
CA TYR A 147 -7.07 12.80 5.10
C TYR A 147 -5.81 11.91 5.10
N LEU A 148 -5.95 10.62 4.78
CA LEU A 148 -4.82 9.70 4.65
C LEU A 148 -3.84 10.13 3.57
N LEU A 149 -4.33 10.65 2.43
CA LEU A 149 -3.50 11.23 1.39
C LEU A 149 -2.70 12.44 1.88
N GLY A 150 -3.32 13.29 2.71
CA GLY A 150 -2.65 14.38 3.40
C GLY A 150 -1.52 13.90 4.31
N GLU A 151 -1.80 12.88 5.14
CA GLU A 151 -0.79 12.25 6.00
C GLU A 151 0.37 11.65 5.21
N ILE A 152 0.07 11.00 4.08
CA ILE A 152 1.08 10.45 3.16
C ILE A 152 1.98 11.57 2.65
N TYR A 153 1.43 12.69 2.17
CA TYR A 153 2.23 13.82 1.70
C TYR A 153 3.04 14.47 2.82
N ARG A 154 2.45 14.63 4.01
CA ARG A 154 3.13 15.18 5.19
C ARG A 154 4.34 14.33 5.60
N ARG A 155 4.24 12.99 5.51
CA ARG A 155 5.34 12.07 5.82
C ARG A 155 6.34 11.88 4.68
N LYS A 156 5.93 12.07 3.42
CA LYS A 156 6.78 11.89 2.23
C LYS A 156 7.93 12.90 2.14
N GLY A 157 7.85 14.07 2.80
CA GLY A 157 9.02 14.94 2.89
C GLY A 157 8.82 16.30 3.55
N ALA A 158 9.93 16.84 4.06
CA ALA A 158 10.08 18.17 4.66
C ALA A 158 10.26 19.31 3.63
N GLY A 159 9.93 19.06 2.36
CA GLY A 159 10.00 20.06 1.28
C GLY A 159 8.72 20.87 1.14
N ARG A 160 8.81 22.13 0.69
CA ARG A 160 7.64 23.02 0.53
C ARG A 160 6.53 22.43 -0.36
N GLY A 161 6.88 21.65 -1.38
CA GLY A 161 5.90 21.01 -2.27
C GLY A 161 5.02 19.99 -1.54
N SER A 162 5.62 19.12 -0.73
CA SER A 162 4.90 18.09 0.03
C SER A 162 3.96 18.69 1.07
N PHE A 163 4.30 19.85 1.66
CA PHE A 163 3.39 20.56 2.56
C PHE A 163 2.17 21.14 1.84
N GLN A 164 2.34 21.69 0.64
CA GLN A 164 1.22 22.21 -0.15
C GLN A 164 0.30 21.07 -0.62
N ASP A 165 0.86 19.93 -0.99
CA ASP A 165 0.08 18.73 -1.33
C ASP A 165 -0.73 18.21 -0.14
N ALA A 166 -0.11 18.17 1.04
CA ALA A 166 -0.79 17.78 2.28
C ALA A 166 -1.95 18.73 2.60
N MET A 167 -1.71 20.05 2.56
CA MET A 167 -2.76 21.05 2.79
C MET A 167 -3.93 20.89 1.83
N ARG A 168 -3.67 20.71 0.53
CA ARG A 168 -4.74 20.51 -0.45
C ARG A 168 -5.57 19.26 -0.15
N ALA A 169 -4.90 18.15 0.20
CA ALA A 169 -5.60 16.92 0.54
C ALA A 169 -6.45 17.08 1.82
N TYR A 170 -5.94 17.73 2.88
CA TYR A 170 -6.74 18.02 4.07
C TYR A 170 -7.91 18.99 3.79
N GLN A 171 -7.71 20.00 2.94
CA GLN A 171 -8.79 20.89 2.51
C GLN A 171 -9.90 20.12 1.80
N THR A 172 -9.55 19.25 0.85
CA THR A 172 -10.53 18.39 0.17
C THR A 172 -11.26 17.48 1.16
N ALA A 173 -10.57 16.92 2.16
CA ALA A 173 -11.21 16.14 3.22
C ALA A 173 -12.25 16.96 4.00
N ALA A 174 -11.90 18.18 4.42
CA ALA A 174 -12.79 19.10 5.13
C ALA A 174 -13.95 19.61 4.25
N GLU A 175 -13.75 19.75 2.95
CA GLU A 175 -14.81 20.11 1.99
C GLU A 175 -15.81 18.96 1.78
N ILE A 176 -15.33 17.72 1.76
CA ILE A 176 -16.19 16.53 1.61
C ILE A 176 -16.99 16.27 2.89
N ASP A 177 -16.34 16.35 4.05
CA ASP A 177 -16.98 16.19 5.36
C ASP A 177 -16.58 17.33 6.30
N PRO A 178 -17.41 18.39 6.39
CA PRO A 178 -17.19 19.51 7.30
C PRO A 178 -17.27 19.16 8.79
N GLN A 179 -17.76 17.96 9.13
CA GLN A 179 -17.80 17.49 10.52
C GLN A 179 -16.61 16.60 10.85
N TYR A 180 -15.67 16.40 9.93
CA TYR A 180 -14.48 15.60 10.17
C TYR A 180 -13.40 16.45 10.89
N PRO A 181 -13.11 16.21 12.18
CA PRO A 181 -12.18 17.06 12.94
C PRO A 181 -10.71 16.98 12.47
N ASP A 182 -10.23 15.81 12.08
CA ASP A 182 -8.78 15.58 11.89
C ASP A 182 -8.15 16.48 10.81
N PRO A 183 -8.77 16.74 9.65
CA PRO A 183 -8.25 17.69 8.68
C PRO A 183 -8.06 19.11 9.23
N HIS A 184 -8.98 19.61 10.05
CA HIS A 184 -8.88 20.94 10.67
C HIS A 184 -7.72 21.03 11.65
N ARG A 185 -7.48 19.95 12.41
CA ARG A 185 -6.30 19.83 13.27
C ARG A 185 -5.02 19.99 12.46
N GLU A 186 -4.85 19.18 11.42
CA GLU A 186 -3.62 19.19 10.62
C GLU A 186 -3.42 20.52 9.89
N LEU A 187 -4.46 21.10 9.30
CA LEU A 187 -4.41 22.42 8.69
C LEU A 187 -3.99 23.51 9.70
N GLY A 188 -4.57 23.48 10.90
CA GLY A 188 -4.22 24.41 11.97
C GLY A 188 -2.75 24.31 12.39
N LEU A 189 -2.23 23.09 12.53
CA LEU A 189 -0.82 22.85 12.85
C LEU A 189 0.11 23.31 11.71
N ILE A 190 -0.27 23.09 10.45
CA ILE A 190 0.50 23.56 9.29
C ILE A 190 0.53 25.10 9.25
N PHE A 191 -0.61 25.77 9.43
CA PHE A 191 -0.65 27.22 9.47
C PHE A 191 0.14 27.79 10.65
N ARG A 192 0.12 27.13 11.82
CA ARG A 192 0.94 27.51 12.97
C ARG A 192 2.43 27.43 12.64
N ALA A 193 2.88 26.33 12.03
CA ALA A 193 4.26 26.18 11.59
C ALA A 193 4.67 27.25 10.55
N ALA A 194 3.74 27.65 9.69
CA ALA A 194 3.92 28.74 8.72
C ALA A 194 3.81 30.15 9.35
N LYS A 195 3.64 30.27 10.68
CA LYS A 195 3.40 31.53 11.40
C LYS A 195 2.19 32.32 10.91
N ASN A 196 1.22 31.65 10.32
CA ASN A 196 -0.03 32.25 9.86
C ASN A 196 -1.11 32.12 10.93
N GLU A 197 -0.99 32.92 11.99
CA GLU A 197 -1.79 32.80 13.22
C GLU A 197 -3.29 32.93 12.97
N LYS A 198 -3.72 33.77 12.02
CA LYS A 198 -5.14 33.96 11.68
C LYS A 198 -5.81 32.66 11.23
N TYR A 199 -5.18 31.95 10.30
CA TYR A 199 -5.73 30.69 9.78
C TYR A 199 -5.50 29.55 10.77
N ALA A 200 -4.35 29.54 11.48
CA ALA A 200 -4.10 28.55 12.53
C ALA A 200 -5.18 28.58 13.62
N GLN A 201 -5.49 29.77 14.13
CA GLN A 201 -6.53 29.97 15.13
C GLN A 201 -7.89 29.45 14.65
N LYS A 202 -8.31 29.85 13.45
CA LYS A 202 -9.60 29.44 12.87
C LYS A 202 -9.74 27.91 12.78
N GLU A 203 -8.75 27.23 12.23
CA GLU A 203 -8.82 25.78 12.02
C GLU A 203 -8.73 25.01 13.35
N LEU A 204 -7.89 25.44 14.28
CA LEU A 204 -7.76 24.80 15.60
C LEU A 204 -8.99 25.02 16.50
N GLU A 205 -9.66 26.17 16.41
CA GLU A 205 -10.94 26.42 17.08
C GLU A 205 -12.04 25.50 16.54
N LEU A 206 -12.09 25.32 15.22
CA LEU A 206 -13.05 24.41 14.57
C LEU A 206 -12.78 22.95 14.95
N TYR A 207 -11.51 22.54 14.99
CA TYR A 207 -11.13 21.22 15.48
C TYR A 207 -11.66 20.95 16.89
N LEU A 208 -11.47 21.89 17.82
CA LEU A 208 -11.92 21.75 19.21
C LEU A 208 -13.45 21.82 19.35
N SER A 209 -14.15 22.51 18.46
CA SER A 209 -15.62 22.53 18.48
C SER A 209 -16.20 21.20 17.99
N LEU A 210 -15.57 20.57 17.00
CA LEU A 210 -15.95 19.26 16.47
C LEU A 210 -15.54 18.11 17.40
N ASN A 211 -14.39 18.20 18.07
CA ASN A 211 -13.88 17.18 18.99
C ASN A 211 -13.33 17.77 20.30
N PRO A 212 -14.21 18.23 21.21
CA PRO A 212 -13.80 18.90 22.45
C PRO A 212 -13.10 18.00 23.47
N LYS A 213 -13.23 16.67 23.32
CA LYS A 213 -12.64 15.66 24.21
C LYS A 213 -11.44 14.94 23.59
N ALA A 214 -10.88 15.47 22.51
CA ALA A 214 -9.68 14.91 21.91
C ALA A 214 -8.54 14.80 22.93
N PRO A 215 -7.73 13.73 22.92
CA PRO A 215 -6.64 13.54 23.89
C PRO A 215 -5.64 14.70 23.94
N ASP A 216 -5.41 15.35 22.81
CA ASP A 216 -4.50 16.47 22.62
C ASP A 216 -5.19 17.84 22.69
N ALA A 217 -6.49 17.90 23.00
CA ALA A 217 -7.23 19.15 23.18
C ALA A 217 -6.56 20.13 24.17
N PRO A 218 -5.96 19.70 25.30
CA PRO A 218 -5.23 20.62 26.19
C PRO A 218 -4.06 21.33 25.50
N ILE A 219 -3.34 20.63 24.62
CA ILE A 219 -2.20 21.19 23.88
C ILE A 219 -2.70 22.21 22.85
N ILE A 220 -3.76 21.88 22.12
CA ILE A 220 -4.35 22.80 21.15
C ILE A 220 -4.88 24.07 21.82
N LYS A 221 -5.50 23.95 23.00
CA LYS A 221 -5.95 25.11 23.79
C LYS A 221 -4.79 26.02 24.19
N GLU A 222 -3.62 25.45 24.48
CA GLU A 222 -2.43 26.24 24.80
C GLU A 222 -1.94 27.03 23.58
N TYR A 223 -1.90 26.41 22.41
CA TYR A 223 -1.56 27.12 21.16
C TYR A 223 -2.50 28.29 20.88
N LEU A 224 -3.80 28.16 21.19
CA LEU A 224 -4.77 29.23 21.01
C LEU A 224 -4.53 30.41 21.98
N LYS A 225 -4.09 30.16 23.22
CA LYS A 225 -3.72 31.23 24.16
C LYS A 225 -2.48 32.00 23.68
N GLU A 226 -1.47 31.30 23.17
CA GLU A 226 -0.26 31.94 22.60
C GLU A 226 -0.60 32.98 21.53
N PHE A 227 -1.67 32.77 20.74
CA PHE A 227 -2.14 33.73 19.74
C PHE A 227 -2.90 34.92 20.33
N ALA A 228 -3.55 34.75 21.48
CA ALA A 228 -4.29 35.80 22.18
C ALA A 228 -3.32 36.76 22.89
N ASP A 229 -2.29 36.23 23.54
CA ASP A 229 -1.33 37.01 24.33
C ASP A 229 -0.44 37.93 23.46
N LYS A 230 -0.27 37.61 22.17
CA LYS A 230 0.47 38.48 21.22
C LYS A 230 -0.33 39.67 20.68
N LYS A 231 -1.65 39.69 20.91
CA LYS A 231 -2.54 40.77 20.46
C LYS A 231 -2.80 41.82 21.56
N GLY A 232 -2.37 41.55 22.80
CA GLY A 232 -2.39 42.49 23.94
C GLY A 232 -1.07 43.23 24.08
#